data_AF-A0A2V9A9B3-F1
#
_entry.id   AF-A0A2V9A9B3-F1
#
_cell.length_a   1.000
_cell.length_b   1.000
_cell.length_c   1.000
_cell.angle_alpha   90.00
_cell.angle_beta   90.00
_cell.angle_gamma   90.00
#
_symmetry.space_group_name_H-M   'P 1'
#
loop_
_entity.id
_entity.type
_entity.pdbx_description
1 polymer ?
#
loop_
_entity_poly.entity_id
_entity_poly.type
_entity_poly.pdbx_seq_one_letter_code
_entity_poly.pdbx_strand_id
1 'polypeptide(L)'
;MRAGSQKKRIQPRYSTSGRFRGSQLPLHESHRKSEVFEGKVENISDGGFCVIASRAPERSALLQGRLLFPRMPAQIPTLVQVRWAEKVPSSRHYRIGLQYVI
;
A
#
# COMPACT_ATOMS: atom_id res chain seq x y z
N MET A 1 -27.61 -15.71 21.19
CA MET A 1 -27.54 -14.26 20.88
C MET A 1 -26.57 -14.06 19.73
N ARG A 2 -27.01 -13.53 18.57
CA ARG A 2 -26.14 -13.29 17.41
C ARG A 2 -25.33 -12.02 17.67
N ALA A 3 -24.02 -12.14 17.80
CA ALA A 3 -23.12 -10.99 17.85
C ALA A 3 -23.26 -10.19 16.55
N GLY A 4 -23.72 -8.95 16.66
CA GLY A 4 -23.80 -8.03 15.52
C GLY A 4 -22.43 -7.95 14.85
N SER A 5 -22.41 -8.03 13.52
CA SER A 5 -21.22 -7.82 12.71
C SER A 5 -20.71 -6.39 12.95
N GLN A 6 -19.82 -6.21 13.92
CA GLN A 6 -19.12 -4.95 14.10
C GLN A 6 -18.39 -4.65 12.78
N LYS A 7 -18.69 -3.50 12.17
CA LYS A 7 -17.93 -3.02 11.02
C LYS A 7 -16.48 -2.87 11.46
N LYS A 8 -15.64 -3.84 11.11
CA LYS A 8 -14.19 -3.86 11.41
C LYS A 8 -13.44 -2.65 10.82
N ARG A 9 -14.07 -1.86 9.93
CA ARG A 9 -13.47 -0.72 9.24
C ARG A 9 -14.14 0.57 9.67
N ILE A 10 -13.31 1.50 10.15
CA ILE A 10 -13.72 2.83 10.59
C ILE A 10 -13.84 3.78 9.39
N GLN A 11 -12.97 3.64 8.39
CA GLN A 11 -12.91 4.53 7.22
C GLN A 11 -13.43 3.84 5.94
N PRO A 12 -14.29 4.52 5.15
CA PRO A 12 -14.72 4.02 3.85
C PRO A 12 -13.55 3.96 2.86
N ARG A 13 -13.62 3.02 1.90
CA ARG A 13 -12.63 2.90 0.82
C ARG A 13 -13.28 3.27 -0.50
N TYR A 14 -12.56 4.07 -1.28
CA TYR A 14 -12.98 4.52 -2.60
C TYR A 14 -12.13 3.83 -3.65
N SER A 15 -12.80 3.23 -4.64
CA SER A 15 -12.12 2.70 -5.82
C SER A 15 -11.45 3.86 -6.56
N THR A 16 -10.19 3.67 -6.97
CA THR A 16 -9.46 4.70 -7.71
C THR A 16 -8.42 4.05 -8.63
N SER A 17 -8.03 4.77 -9.67
CA SER A 17 -6.93 4.39 -10.54
C SER A 17 -5.73 5.29 -10.25
N GLY A 18 -4.63 4.68 -9.81
CA GLY A 18 -3.39 5.38 -9.50
C GLY A 18 -2.21 4.43 -9.47
N ARG A 19 -1.03 4.98 -9.17
CA ARG A 19 0.20 4.22 -8.93
C ARG A 19 0.85 4.68 -7.65
N PHE A 20 1.45 3.75 -6.93
CA PHE A 20 2.41 4.06 -5.88
C PHE A 20 3.78 3.61 -6.36
N ARG A 21 4.76 4.50 -6.25
CA ARG A 21 6.17 4.21 -6.56
C ARG A 21 7.02 4.67 -5.39
N GLY A 22 7.80 3.76 -4.83
CA GLY A 22 8.62 4.04 -3.66
C GLY A 22 9.69 2.99 -3.45
N SER A 23 10.24 2.96 -2.26
CA SER A 23 11.24 1.97 -1.86
C SER A 23 11.09 1.72 -0.36
N GLN A 24 11.52 0.55 0.10
CA GLN A 24 11.54 0.24 1.52
C GLN A 24 12.54 1.15 2.24
N LEU A 25 12.15 1.76 3.35
CA LEU A 25 13.10 2.50 4.17
C LEU A 25 14.09 1.51 4.80
N PRO A 26 15.40 1.76 4.69
CA PRO A 26 16.39 0.96 5.39
C PRO A 26 16.22 1.18 6.89
N LEU A 27 16.04 0.10 7.64
CA LEU A 27 16.03 0.14 9.11
C LEU A 27 17.45 0.35 9.68
N HIS A 28 18.49 0.07 8.88
CA HIS A 28 19.89 0.22 9.25
C HIS A 28 20.74 0.62 8.03
N GLU A 29 21.77 1.44 8.24
CA GLU A 29 22.60 2.01 7.16
C GLU A 29 23.34 0.97 6.31
N SER A 30 23.58 -0.22 6.86
CA SER A 30 24.19 -1.34 6.12
C SER A 30 23.27 -1.95 5.05
N HIS A 31 21.95 -1.67 5.09
CA HIS A 31 20.95 -2.25 4.18
C HIS A 31 20.53 -1.29 3.04
N ARG A 32 21.47 -0.46 2.56
CA ARG A 32 21.25 0.63 1.59
C ARG A 32 20.67 0.22 0.22
N LYS A 33 20.64 -1.07 -0.15
CA LYS A 33 20.02 -1.50 -1.42
C LYS A 33 18.51 -1.64 -1.24
N SER A 34 17.81 -0.51 -1.28
CA SER A 34 16.36 -0.52 -1.34
C SER A 34 15.87 -0.64 -2.77
N GLU A 35 15.28 -1.79 -3.10
CA GLU A 35 14.72 -2.03 -4.43
C GLU A 35 13.44 -1.20 -4.64
N VAL A 36 13.30 -0.61 -5.83
CA VAL A 36 12.11 0.19 -6.19
C VAL A 36 10.86 -0.67 -6.19
N PHE A 37 9.89 -0.32 -5.37
CA PHE A 37 8.58 -0.94 -5.28
C PHE A 37 7.57 -0.11 -6.08
N GLU A 38 6.83 -0.77 -6.97
CA GLU A 38 5.78 -0.15 -7.76
C GLU A 38 4.51 -1.01 -7.74
N GLY A 39 3.37 -0.37 -7.58
CA GLY A 39 2.07 -1.04 -7.60
C GLY A 39 0.94 -0.14 -8.10
N LYS A 40 -0.04 -0.75 -8.76
CA LYS A 40 -1.28 -0.09 -9.18
C LYS A 40 -2.21 0.03 -7.97
N VAL A 41 -2.67 1.23 -7.66
CA VAL A 41 -3.66 1.47 -6.60
C VAL A 41 -5.02 0.94 -7.05
N GLU A 42 -5.66 0.14 -6.22
CA GLU A 42 -7.06 -0.32 -6.43
C GLU A 42 -8.07 0.52 -5.66
N ASN A 43 -7.73 0.89 -4.43
CA ASN A 43 -8.59 1.67 -3.55
C ASN A 43 -7.77 2.49 -2.57
N ILE A 44 -8.39 3.54 -2.05
CA ILE A 44 -7.81 4.48 -1.09
C ILE A 44 -8.85 4.85 -0.02
N SER A 45 -8.39 5.13 1.19
CA SER A 45 -9.14 5.70 2.31
C SER A 45 -8.24 6.67 3.09
N ASP A 46 -8.78 7.37 4.08
CA ASP A 46 -8.01 8.33 4.88
C ASP A 46 -6.85 7.71 5.68
N GLY A 47 -6.89 6.40 5.93
CA GLY A 47 -5.87 5.67 6.68
C GLY A 47 -4.93 4.84 5.82
N GLY A 48 -5.12 4.78 4.50
CA GLY A 48 -4.23 4.01 3.63
C GLY A 48 -4.85 3.60 2.31
N PHE A 49 -4.18 2.69 1.62
CA PHE A 49 -4.61 2.26 0.28
C PHE A 49 -4.19 0.81 0.01
N CYS A 50 -4.75 0.25 -1.06
CA CYS A 50 -4.44 -1.09 -1.53
C CYS A 50 -3.77 -1.03 -2.89
N VAL A 51 -2.73 -1.82 -3.10
CA VAL A 51 -2.06 -1.93 -4.41
C VAL A 51 -2.02 -3.36 -4.93
N ILE A 52 -1.94 -3.50 -6.25
CA ILE A 52 -1.53 -4.71 -6.95
C ILE A 52 -0.10 -4.52 -7.45
N ALA A 53 0.82 -5.42 -7.09
CA ALA A 53 2.23 -5.36 -7.46
C ALA A 53 2.79 -6.75 -7.83
N SER A 54 3.91 -6.79 -8.55
CA SER A 54 4.58 -8.04 -8.95
C SER A 54 5.33 -8.73 -7.81
N ARG A 55 5.70 -7.97 -6.77
CA ARG A 55 6.38 -8.46 -5.57
C ARG A 55 5.70 -7.90 -4.32
N ALA A 56 5.79 -8.63 -3.21
CA ALA A 56 5.28 -8.20 -1.91
C ALA A 56 6.45 -7.87 -0.98
N PRO A 57 6.56 -6.62 -0.48
CA PRO A 57 7.47 -6.31 0.61
C PRO A 57 7.03 -7.02 1.89
N GLU A 58 7.96 -7.14 2.83
CA GLU A 58 7.70 -7.80 4.11
C GLU A 58 6.58 -7.10 4.90
N ARG A 59 5.86 -7.87 5.71
CA ARG A 59 4.86 -7.32 6.62
C ARG A 59 5.54 -6.36 7.58
N SER A 60 4.87 -5.25 7.88
CA SER A 60 5.36 -4.14 8.71
C SER A 60 6.52 -3.33 8.12
N ALA A 61 7.00 -3.66 6.91
CA ALA A 61 7.97 -2.82 6.21
C ALA A 61 7.44 -1.41 6.00
N LEU A 62 8.31 -0.42 6.19
CA LEU A 62 8.02 0.98 5.88
C LEU A 62 8.43 1.27 4.43
N LEU A 63 7.52 1.83 3.65
CA LEU A 63 7.78 2.25 2.28
C LEU A 63 7.65 3.77 2.22
N GLN A 64 8.70 4.44 1.73
CA GLN A 64 8.64 5.85 1.39
C GLN A 64 8.53 5.98 -0.13
N GLY A 65 7.60 6.80 -0.60
CA GLY A 65 7.38 6.94 -2.02
C GLY A 65 6.42 8.07 -2.36
N ARG A 66 5.77 7.93 -3.52
CA ARG A 66 4.81 8.89 -4.04
C ARG A 66 3.59 8.17 -4.58
N LEU A 67 2.41 8.71 -4.30
CA LEU A 67 1.17 8.38 -4.99
C LEU A 67 1.02 9.29 -6.22
N LEU A 68 0.63 8.67 -7.33
CA LEU A 68 0.41 9.33 -8.63
C LEU A 68 -1.00 8.98 -9.10
N PHE A 69 -1.80 10.01 -9.42
CA PHE A 69 -3.15 9.84 -9.95
C PHE A 69 -3.25 10.48 -11.35
N PRO A 70 -3.89 9.84 -12.35
CA PRO A 70 -3.90 10.31 -13.73
C PRO A 70 -4.43 11.74 -13.94
N ARG A 71 -5.32 12.22 -13.06
CA ARG A 71 -5.95 13.55 -13.15
C ARG A 71 -5.45 14.52 -12.08
N MET A 72 -4.36 14.19 -11.40
CA MET A 72 -3.73 15.05 -10.40
C MET A 72 -2.28 15.33 -10.83
N PRO A 73 -1.94 16.58 -11.17
CA PRO A 73 -0.57 16.91 -11.59
C PRO A 73 0.43 16.79 -10.43
N ALA A 74 -0.04 16.92 -9.19
CA ALA A 74 0.78 16.71 -8.00
C ALA A 74 1.07 15.23 -7.75
N GLN A 75 2.30 14.93 -7.37
CA GLN A 75 2.67 13.65 -6.76
C GLN A 75 2.58 13.82 -5.25
N ILE A 76 1.84 12.95 -4.57
CA ILE A 76 1.66 13.04 -3.12
C ILE A 76 2.80 12.25 -2.46
N PRO A 77 3.74 12.89 -1.75
CA PRO A 77 4.74 12.17 -0.96
C PRO A 77 4.04 11.36 0.13
N THR A 78 4.46 10.12 0.34
CA THR A 78 3.74 9.23 1.26
C THR A 78 4.70 8.28 1.95
N LEU A 79 4.55 8.18 3.27
CA LEU A 79 5.14 7.13 4.09
C LEU A 79 4.04 6.15 4.49
N VAL A 80 4.26 4.86 4.24
CA VAL A 80 3.30 3.80 4.57
C VAL A 80 3.94 2.59 5.22
N GLN A 81 3.16 1.86 6.00
CA GLN A 81 3.50 0.55 6.52
C GLN A 81 2.71 -0.56 5.81
N VAL A 82 3.37 -1.65 5.46
CA VAL A 82 2.72 -2.88 4.97
C VAL A 82 1.93 -3.55 6.10
N ARG A 83 0.62 -3.73 5.93
CA ARG A 83 -0.24 -4.39 6.94
C ARG A 83 -0.49 -5.85 6.63
N TRP A 84 -0.65 -6.17 5.34
CA TRP A 84 -0.85 -7.51 4.81
C TRP A 84 -0.47 -7.56 3.33
N ALA A 85 -0.10 -8.75 2.87
CA ALA A 85 0.12 -9.05 1.47
C ALA A 85 -0.44 -10.45 1.17
N GLU A 86 -1.21 -10.57 0.10
CA GLU A 86 -1.87 -11.80 -0.32
C GLU A 86 -1.59 -12.04 -1.80
N LYS A 87 -1.29 -13.28 -2.18
CA LYS A 87 -1.11 -13.61 -3.60
C LYS A 87 -2.48 -13.62 -4.29
N VAL A 88 -2.57 -12.98 -5.45
CA VAL A 88 -3.81 -13.00 -6.24
C VAL A 88 -3.94 -14.38 -6.91
N PRO A 89 -5.07 -15.10 -6.75
CA PRO A 89 -5.28 -16.39 -7.40
C PRO A 89 -5.05 -16.31 -8.91
N SER A 90 -4.37 -17.33 -9.46
CA SER A 90 -4.09 -17.44 -10.91
C SER A 90 -3.29 -16.27 -11.51
N SER A 91 -2.64 -15.45 -10.68
CA SER A 91 -1.81 -14.32 -11.10
C SER A 91 -0.42 -14.39 -10.44
N ARG A 92 0.58 -13.80 -11.10
CA ARG A 92 1.91 -13.59 -10.52
C ARG A 92 1.98 -12.34 -9.63
N HIS A 93 0.85 -11.68 -9.39
CA HIS A 93 0.77 -10.46 -8.61
C HIS A 93 0.31 -10.70 -7.16
N TYR A 94 0.59 -9.72 -6.33
CA TYR A 94 0.19 -9.63 -4.93
C TYR A 94 -0.76 -8.46 -4.75
N ARG A 95 -1.77 -8.67 -3.90
CA ARG A 95 -2.59 -7.61 -3.34
C ARG A 95 -2.03 -7.23 -1.98
N ILE A 96 -1.76 -5.94 -1.78
CA ILE A 96 -1.02 -5.46 -0.62
C ILE A 96 -1.79 -4.30 0.02
N GLY A 97 -2.04 -4.42 1.31
CA GLY A 97 -2.66 -3.38 2.13
C GLY A 97 -1.60 -2.50 2.78
N LEU A 98 -1.67 -1.20 2.51
CA LEU A 98 -0.75 -0.18 3.02
C LEU A 98 -1.52 0.77 3.92
N GLN A 99 -0.92 1.13 5.06
CA GLN A 99 -1.46 2.10 6.01
C GLN A 99 -0.55 3.33 6.05
N TYR A 100 -1.11 4.54 6.04
CA TYR A 100 -0.31 5.75 6.23
C TYR A 100 0.35 5.77 7.60
N VAL A 101 1.58 6.27 7.65
CA VAL A 101 2.28 6.60 8.88
C VAL A 101 2.27 8.12 8.99
N ILE A 102 1.34 8.62 9.79
CA ILE A 102 1.02 10.04 10.01
C ILE A 102 0.86 10.28 11.50
#